data_AF-B5JHD6-F1
#
_entry.id   AF-B5JHD6-F1
#
_cell.length_a   1.000
_cell.length_b   1.000
_cell.length_c   1.000
_cell.angle_alpha   90.00
_cell.angle_beta   90.00
_cell.angle_gamma   90.00
#
_symmetry.space_group_name_H-M   'P 1'
#
loop_
_entity.id
_entity.type
_entity.pdbx_description
1 polymer ?
#
loop_
_entity_poly.entity_id
_entity_poly.type
_entity_poly.pdbx_seq_one_letter_code
_entity_poly.pdbx_strand_id
1 'polypeptide(L)'
;MIHSSLASTQREQSVSQANKSLIRLREQLLSGRLLILTLGSSWVYEIKDNPQAVAHNHKLPLDRFNKSLISHPEISKHLARAIKLIRAENEDIDICLTVSPVRHLRDGLRENNLSKAHLLLAAHQLETEFEHISYFPAYELLIDELRDYRFYKEDLAHPSKQATDYIWRCFSETFLTDTCRRRCGEIESVLAALTHRPHHPDTKSYQLFKEQIAEKIGSLTSQSLDCAPLQKELDQLP
;
A
#
# COMPACT_ATOMS: atom_id res chain seq x y z
N MET A 1 4.97 -8.47 17.85
CA MET A 1 3.81 -7.56 17.75
C MET A 1 3.19 -7.72 16.37
N ILE A 2 1.87 -7.71 16.25
CA ILE A 2 1.14 -7.85 14.96
C ILE A 2 0.44 -6.52 14.64
N HIS A 3 0.24 -6.20 13.37
CA HIS A 3 -0.50 -4.99 13.01
C HIS A 3 -1.93 -5.04 13.55
N SER A 4 -2.51 -3.89 13.91
CA SER A 4 -3.85 -3.79 14.49
C SER A 4 -4.95 -4.37 13.60
N SER A 5 -4.74 -4.40 12.29
CA SER A 5 -5.65 -5.05 11.33
C SER A 5 -5.71 -6.58 11.44
N LEU A 6 -4.76 -7.20 12.16
CA LEU A 6 -4.71 -8.65 12.43
C LEU A 6 -4.98 -8.94 13.92
N ALA A 7 -5.31 -7.91 14.70
CA ALA A 7 -5.59 -8.04 16.12
C ALA A 7 -7.04 -8.51 16.34
N SER A 8 -7.20 -9.49 17.22
CA SER A 8 -8.47 -9.98 17.74
C SER A 8 -8.42 -9.94 19.27
N THR A 9 -9.59 -9.97 19.90
CA THR A 9 -9.72 -10.16 21.35
C THR A 9 -9.25 -11.55 21.80
N GLN A 10 -9.13 -12.51 20.88
CA GLN A 10 -8.58 -13.85 21.12
C GLN A 10 -7.21 -14.01 20.44
N ARG A 11 -6.21 -14.43 21.22
CA ARG A 11 -4.83 -14.59 20.76
C ARG A 11 -4.72 -15.59 19.61
N GLU A 12 -5.42 -16.72 19.71
CA GLU A 12 -5.39 -17.82 18.74
C GLU A 12 -5.92 -17.34 17.38
N GLN A 13 -6.95 -16.51 17.39
CA GLN A 13 -7.51 -15.92 16.17
C GLN A 13 -6.50 -14.96 15.51
N SER A 14 -5.84 -14.12 16.29
CA SER A 14 -4.78 -13.23 15.79
C SER A 14 -3.62 -13.98 15.15
N VAL A 15 -3.16 -15.07 15.78
CA VAL A 15 -2.10 -15.92 15.22
C VAL A 15 -2.58 -16.58 13.92
N SER A 16 -3.82 -17.10 13.89
CA SER A 16 -4.40 -17.70 12.70
C SER A 16 -4.49 -16.71 11.54
N GLN A 17 -4.95 -15.48 11.79
CA GLN A 17 -5.02 -14.42 10.78
C GLN A 17 -3.63 -14.05 10.26
N ALA A 18 -2.65 -13.87 11.15
CA ALA A 18 -1.28 -13.57 10.76
C ALA A 18 -0.67 -14.67 9.87
N ASN A 19 -0.86 -15.94 10.24
CA ASN A 19 -0.38 -17.07 9.45
C ASN A 19 -1.04 -17.12 8.06
N LYS A 20 -2.35 -16.88 7.97
CA LYS A 20 -3.05 -16.81 6.68
C LYS A 20 -2.51 -15.68 5.80
N SER A 21 -2.27 -14.50 6.38
CA SER A 21 -1.68 -13.37 5.67
C SER A 21 -0.26 -13.67 5.18
N LEU A 22 0.55 -14.38 5.97
CA LEU A 22 1.90 -14.78 5.57
C LEU A 22 1.89 -15.77 4.39
N ILE A 23 0.99 -16.76 4.41
CA ILE A 23 0.83 -17.71 3.31
C ILE A 23 0.46 -16.97 2.02
N ARG A 24 -0.56 -16.10 2.09
CA ARG A 24 -1.00 -15.28 0.95
C ARG A 24 0.12 -14.39 0.42
N LEU A 25 0.86 -13.72 1.30
CA LEU A 25 1.99 -12.88 0.92
C LEU A 25 3.04 -13.71 0.20
N ARG A 26 3.38 -14.91 0.70
CA ARG A 26 4.35 -15.79 0.04
C ARG A 26 3.87 -16.19 -1.36
N GLU A 27 2.63 -16.64 -1.51
CA GLU A 27 2.05 -17.00 -2.82
C GLU A 27 2.10 -15.83 -3.81
N GLN A 28 1.78 -14.61 -3.35
CA GLN A 28 1.84 -13.39 -4.17
C GLN A 28 3.27 -12.99 -4.54
N LEU A 29 4.23 -13.16 -3.63
CA LEU A 29 5.64 -12.90 -3.92
C LEU A 29 6.22 -13.92 -4.90
N LEU A 30 5.80 -15.19 -4.85
CA LEU A 30 6.30 -16.24 -5.76
C LEU A 30 5.69 -16.16 -7.17
N SER A 31 4.48 -15.64 -7.31
CA SER A 31 3.76 -15.54 -8.59
C SER A 31 3.73 -14.14 -9.20
N GLY A 32 4.03 -13.11 -8.40
CA GLY A 32 4.00 -11.71 -8.81
C GLY A 32 5.17 -11.35 -9.71
N ARG A 33 4.94 -10.38 -10.60
CA ARG A 33 5.98 -9.78 -11.46
C ARG A 33 6.50 -8.43 -10.96
N LEU A 34 5.75 -7.76 -10.09
CA LEU A 34 6.09 -6.44 -9.58
C LEU A 34 5.76 -6.35 -8.09
N LEU A 35 6.74 -5.96 -7.27
CA LEU A 35 6.57 -5.63 -5.87
C LEU A 35 6.78 -4.12 -5.67
N ILE A 36 5.73 -3.44 -5.22
CA ILE A 36 5.79 -2.01 -4.90
C ILE A 36 6.07 -1.86 -3.41
N LEU A 37 7.14 -1.15 -3.06
CA LEU A 37 7.52 -0.83 -1.69
C LEU A 37 7.40 0.67 -1.45
N THR A 38 6.37 1.08 -0.72
CA THR A 38 6.17 2.48 -0.31
C THR A 38 6.85 2.76 1.02
N LEU A 39 7.89 3.58 1.01
CA LEU A 39 8.67 3.98 2.17
C LEU A 39 8.01 5.17 2.88
N GLY A 40 7.59 4.98 4.14
CA GLY A 40 6.85 6.00 4.90
C GLY A 40 7.74 6.96 5.70
N SER A 41 8.56 6.38 6.59
CA SER A 41 9.41 7.10 7.54
C SER A 41 10.69 6.32 7.82
N SER A 42 11.77 7.03 8.09
CA SER A 42 13.07 6.54 8.57
C SER A 42 13.24 6.76 10.08
N TRP A 43 12.18 7.18 10.77
CA TRP A 43 12.13 7.14 12.22
C TRP A 43 11.72 5.74 12.69
N VAL A 44 12.60 5.10 13.43
CA VAL A 44 12.34 3.81 14.07
C VAL A 44 12.17 3.99 15.57
N TYR A 45 11.37 3.09 16.13
CA TYR A 45 11.13 3.00 17.57
C TYR A 45 11.72 1.68 18.06
N GLU A 46 12.47 1.72 19.14
CA GLU A 46 13.03 0.54 19.80
C GLU A 46 12.49 0.46 21.22
N ILE A 47 12.09 -0.72 21.68
CA ILE A 47 11.64 -0.90 23.06
C ILE A 47 12.86 -0.76 23.98
N LYS A 48 12.78 0.08 25.02
CA LYS A 48 13.91 0.30 25.94
C LYS A 48 14.42 -0.99 26.59
N ASP A 49 13.50 -1.87 26.95
CA ASP A 49 13.80 -3.15 27.62
C ASP A 49 14.26 -4.26 26.66
N ASN A 50 14.08 -4.06 25.35
CA ASN A 50 14.48 -5.01 24.32
C ASN A 50 14.73 -4.24 23.01
N PRO A 51 16.00 -3.97 22.62
CA PRO A 51 16.38 -3.09 21.51
C PRO A 51 16.12 -3.74 20.15
N GLN A 52 14.88 -4.14 19.92
CA GLN A 52 14.35 -4.55 18.64
C GLN A 52 13.56 -3.38 18.07
N ALA A 53 13.85 -3.06 16.81
CA ALA A 53 13.05 -2.10 16.06
C ALA A 53 11.61 -2.62 15.95
N VAL A 54 10.66 -1.77 16.32
CA VAL A 54 9.24 -2.07 16.28
C VAL A 54 8.49 -0.92 15.62
N ALA A 55 7.42 -1.27 14.91
CA ALA A 55 6.43 -0.29 14.51
C ALA A 55 5.54 0.05 15.72
N HIS A 56 5.15 1.32 15.87
CA HIS A 56 4.28 1.81 16.96
C HIS A 56 2.81 1.38 16.78
N ASN A 57 2.59 0.08 16.57
CA ASN A 57 1.29 -0.45 16.10
C ASN A 57 0.28 -0.71 17.22
N HIS A 58 0.70 -0.72 18.49
CA HIS A 58 -0.16 -1.06 19.63
C HIS A 58 -0.51 0.13 20.51
N LYS A 59 -0.28 1.37 20.05
CA LYS A 59 -0.53 2.61 20.82
C LYS A 59 0.06 2.55 22.24
N LEU A 60 1.20 1.87 22.39
CA LEU A 60 1.90 1.81 23.66
C LEU A 60 2.41 3.21 24.05
N PRO A 61 2.54 3.52 25.34
CA PRO A 61 3.10 4.79 25.79
C PRO A 61 4.46 5.10 25.14
N LEU A 62 4.64 6.33 24.64
CA LEU A 62 5.84 6.74 23.88
C LEU A 62 7.12 6.69 24.72
N ASP A 63 7.00 6.84 26.04
CA ASP A 63 8.09 6.76 27.01
C ASP A 63 8.75 5.37 27.09
N ARG A 64 8.09 4.33 26.57
CA ARG A 64 8.64 2.97 26.45
C ARG A 64 9.59 2.77 25.27
N PHE A 65 9.70 3.77 24.39
CA PHE A 65 10.49 3.67 23.18
C PHE A 65 11.67 4.63 23.18
N ASN A 66 12.78 4.17 22.61
CA ASN A 66 13.82 5.02 22.07
C ASN A 66 13.47 5.31 20.61
N LYS A 67 13.46 6.58 20.23
CA LYS A 67 13.21 6.99 18.85
C LYS A 67 14.53 7.42 18.22
N SER A 68 14.88 6.83 17.09
CA SER A 68 16.10 7.17 16.35
C SER A 68 15.81 7.34 14.87
N LEU A 69 16.60 8.20 14.22
CA LEU A 69 16.59 8.36 12.76
C LEU A 69 17.64 7.41 12.18
N ILE A 70 17.21 6.42 11.40
CA ILE A 70 18.16 5.53 10.71
C ILE A 70 18.70 6.20 9.45
N SER A 71 19.97 5.95 9.19
CA SER A 71 20.71 6.53 8.06
C SER A 71 20.33 5.85 6.74
N HIS A 72 20.53 6.56 5.61
CA HIS A 72 20.29 5.96 4.29
C HIS A 72 21.09 4.68 4.04
N PRO A 73 22.37 4.52 4.45
CA PRO A 73 23.10 3.27 4.22
C PRO A 73 22.50 2.09 4.99
N GLU A 74 21.99 2.32 6.20
CA GLU A 74 21.29 1.30 6.97
C GLU A 74 20.00 0.88 6.28
N ILE A 75 19.20 1.85 5.81
CA ILE A 75 17.96 1.59 5.07
C ILE A 75 18.27 0.76 3.81
N SER A 76 19.24 1.19 2.99
CA SER A 76 19.67 0.49 1.79
C SER A 76 20.09 -0.95 2.11
N LYS A 77 20.90 -1.16 3.14
CA LYS A 77 21.35 -2.49 3.58
C LYS A 77 20.19 -3.40 3.96
N HIS A 78 19.22 -2.89 4.72
CA HIS A 78 18.07 -3.68 5.17
C HIS A 78 17.13 -4.04 4.01
N LEU A 79 16.83 -3.07 3.14
CA LEU A 79 16.01 -3.28 1.96
C LEU A 79 16.68 -4.23 0.97
N ALA A 80 17.96 -4.04 0.66
CA ALA A 80 18.72 -4.92 -0.22
C ALA A 80 18.71 -6.37 0.29
N ARG A 81 18.87 -6.57 1.61
CA ARG A 81 18.77 -7.91 2.21
C ARG A 81 17.39 -8.53 2.00
N ALA A 82 16.33 -7.78 2.24
CA ALA A 82 14.96 -8.27 2.07
C ALA A 82 14.66 -8.60 0.60
N ILE A 83 15.03 -7.72 -0.32
CA ILE A 83 14.86 -7.90 -1.75
C ILE A 83 15.63 -9.12 -2.25
N LYS A 84 16.88 -9.33 -1.80
CA LYS A 84 17.67 -10.53 -2.14
C LYS A 84 17.00 -11.83 -1.68
N LEU A 85 16.40 -11.84 -0.49
CA LEU A 85 15.66 -13.02 0.00
C LEU A 85 14.41 -13.29 -0.83
N ILE A 86 13.70 -12.25 -1.25
CA ILE A 86 12.51 -12.39 -2.11
C ILE A 86 12.94 -12.92 -3.49
N ARG A 87 13.98 -12.34 -4.09
CA ARG A 87 14.45 -12.73 -5.42
C ARG A 87 15.11 -14.10 -5.49
N ALA A 88 15.65 -14.60 -4.37
CA ALA A 88 16.13 -15.98 -4.28
C ALA A 88 14.99 -17.01 -4.50
N GLU A 89 13.74 -16.61 -4.26
CA GLU A 89 12.57 -17.47 -4.46
C GLU A 89 11.77 -17.11 -5.72
N ASN A 90 11.92 -15.89 -6.25
CA ASN A 90 11.33 -15.43 -7.50
C ASN A 90 12.28 -14.48 -8.23
N GLU A 91 13.05 -14.99 -9.18
CA GLU A 91 14.06 -14.20 -9.91
C GLU A 91 13.44 -13.16 -10.86
N ASP A 92 12.21 -13.39 -11.31
CA ASP A 92 11.48 -12.58 -12.31
C ASP A 92 10.72 -11.38 -11.71
N ILE A 93 10.76 -11.18 -10.39
CA ILE A 93 10.07 -10.07 -9.73
C ILE A 93 10.87 -8.77 -9.83
N ASP A 94 10.25 -7.76 -10.44
CA ASP A 94 10.73 -6.39 -10.44
C ASP A 94 10.31 -5.67 -9.16
N ILE A 95 11.12 -4.72 -8.70
CA ILE A 95 10.83 -3.90 -7.51
C ILE A 95 10.60 -2.46 -7.95
N CYS A 96 9.50 -1.87 -7.47
CA CYS A 96 9.26 -0.43 -7.57
C CYS A 96 9.32 0.19 -6.17
N LEU A 97 10.33 0.99 -5.91
CA LEU A 97 10.44 1.79 -4.70
C LEU A 97 9.68 3.11 -4.91
N THR A 98 9.03 3.60 -3.85
CA THR A 98 8.45 4.93 -3.85
C THR A 98 8.46 5.52 -2.45
N VAL A 99 8.65 6.83 -2.32
CA VAL A 99 8.52 7.51 -1.02
C VAL A 99 7.10 7.99 -0.86
N SER A 100 6.49 7.68 0.29
CA SER A 100 5.13 8.10 0.58
C SER A 100 5.02 9.64 0.60
N PRO A 101 4.04 10.23 -0.09
CA PRO A 101 3.78 11.68 -0.03
C PRO A 101 3.19 12.15 1.31
N VAL A 102 2.77 11.22 2.19
CA VAL A 102 2.20 11.56 3.50
C VAL A 102 3.24 12.25 4.39
N ARG A 103 2.85 13.37 5.01
CA ARG A 103 3.69 14.17 5.90
C ARG A 103 3.55 13.71 7.35
N HIS A 104 4.67 13.40 8.00
CA HIS A 104 4.71 13.06 9.42
C HIS A 104 4.78 14.32 10.30
N LEU A 105 3.73 15.15 10.27
CA LEU A 105 3.71 16.48 10.91
C LEU A 105 3.89 16.45 12.43
N ARG A 106 3.52 15.35 13.09
CA ARG A 106 3.65 15.18 14.56
C ARG A 106 5.10 15.31 15.04
N ASP A 107 6.04 14.96 14.17
CA ASP A 107 7.46 14.99 14.49
C ASP A 107 8.13 16.33 14.18
N GLY A 108 7.44 17.21 13.46
CA GLY A 108 7.98 18.46 12.94
C GLY A 108 8.30 18.38 11.44
N LEU A 109 8.24 19.54 10.77
CA LEU A 109 8.48 19.65 9.32
C LEU A 109 9.93 19.33 8.96
N ARG A 110 10.88 19.75 9.80
CA ARG A 110 12.29 19.47 9.60
C ARG A 110 12.57 17.98 9.71
N GLU A 111 11.99 17.32 10.70
CA GLU A 111 12.14 15.90 11.00
C GLU A 111 11.49 15.04 9.93
N ASN A 112 10.35 15.48 9.39
CA ASN A 112 9.75 14.89 8.19
C ASN A 112 10.71 15.00 7.00
N ASN A 113 11.25 16.18 6.71
CA ASN A 113 12.11 16.38 5.54
C ASN A 113 13.42 15.60 5.65
N LEU A 114 14.06 15.57 6.82
CA LEU A 114 15.22 14.72 7.08
C LEU A 114 14.89 13.25 6.84
N SER A 115 13.71 12.82 7.30
CA SER A 115 13.30 11.45 7.08
C SER A 115 13.10 11.12 5.60
N LYS A 116 12.37 11.96 4.86
CA LYS A 116 12.16 11.77 3.41
C LYS A 116 13.49 11.79 2.65
N ALA A 117 14.43 12.68 3.00
CA ALA A 117 15.75 12.72 2.40
C ALA A 117 16.52 11.40 2.56
N HIS A 118 16.49 10.78 3.75
CA HIS A 118 17.13 9.48 3.97
C HIS A 118 16.48 8.36 3.12
N LEU A 119 15.16 8.37 2.99
CA LEU A 119 14.44 7.39 2.16
C LEU A 119 14.74 7.57 0.66
N LEU A 120 14.80 8.82 0.19
CA LEU A 120 15.14 9.15 -1.19
C LEU A 120 16.58 8.72 -1.53
N LEU A 121 17.54 9.02 -0.66
CA LEU A 121 18.93 8.58 -0.84
C LEU A 121 19.04 7.05 -0.89
N ALA A 122 18.32 6.34 -0.01
CA ALA A 122 18.32 4.89 -0.01
C ALA A 122 17.67 4.30 -1.27
N ALA A 123 16.55 4.87 -1.72
CA ALA A 123 15.89 4.44 -2.95
C ALA A 123 16.78 4.65 -4.18
N HIS A 124 17.40 5.82 -4.30
CA HIS A 124 18.34 6.14 -5.39
C HIS A 124 19.55 5.20 -5.41
N GLN A 125 20.13 4.91 -4.24
CA GLN A 125 21.24 3.96 -4.13
C GLN A 125 20.84 2.58 -4.64
N LEU A 126 19.68 2.06 -4.21
CA LEU A 126 19.21 0.73 -4.60
C LEU A 126 18.86 0.66 -6.09
N GLU A 127 18.19 1.67 -6.64
CA GLU A 127 17.90 1.77 -8.07
C GLU A 127 19.21 1.78 -8.90
N THR A 128 20.25 2.48 -8.43
CA THR A 128 21.55 2.52 -9.11
C THR A 128 22.31 1.19 -9.02
N GLU A 129 22.21 0.50 -7.89
CA GLU A 129 22.92 -0.76 -7.65
C GLU A 129 22.29 -1.98 -8.33
N PHE A 130 20.98 -1.94 -8.62
CA PHE A 130 20.23 -3.11 -9.03
C PHE A 130 19.28 -2.82 -10.21
N GLU A 131 19.54 -3.43 -11.37
CA GLU A 131 18.76 -3.21 -12.62
C GLU A 131 17.25 -3.52 -12.51
N HIS A 132 16.86 -4.42 -11.60
CA HIS A 132 15.48 -4.85 -11.38
C HIS A 132 14.75 -3.96 -10.35
N ILE A 133 15.37 -2.86 -9.93
CA ILE A 133 14.78 -1.88 -9.01
C ILE A 133 14.57 -0.58 -9.77
N SER A 134 13.36 -0.04 -9.69
CA SER A 134 12.98 1.26 -10.24
C SER A 134 12.41 2.16 -9.14
N TYR A 135 12.46 3.47 -9.34
CA TYR A 135 11.84 4.46 -8.47
C TYR A 135 10.61 5.12 -9.12
N PHE A 136 9.48 5.15 -8.40
CA PHE A 136 8.30 5.94 -8.77
C PHE A 136 8.18 7.20 -7.89
N PRO A 137 8.12 8.41 -8.48
CA PRO A 137 8.25 9.67 -7.74
C PRO A 137 6.93 10.18 -7.12
N ALA A 138 6.20 9.34 -6.37
CA ALA A 138 4.93 9.74 -5.77
C ALA A 138 5.05 10.92 -4.78
N TYR A 139 6.19 11.04 -4.10
CA TYR A 139 6.46 12.14 -3.16
C TYR A 139 6.61 13.45 -3.92
N GLU A 140 7.47 13.48 -4.95
CA GLU A 140 7.78 14.62 -5.80
C GLU A 140 6.56 15.07 -6.59
N LEU A 141 5.77 14.14 -7.15
CA LEU A 141 4.49 14.46 -7.79
C LEU A 141 3.59 15.26 -6.84
N LEU A 142 3.52 14.90 -5.55
CA LEU A 142 2.72 15.68 -4.60
C LEU A 142 3.36 17.03 -4.27
N ILE A 143 4.65 17.06 -3.95
CA ILE A 143 5.27 18.27 -3.39
C ILE A 143 5.64 19.32 -4.45
N ASP A 144 5.96 18.90 -5.67
CA ASP A 144 6.47 19.77 -6.74
C ASP A 144 5.46 19.99 -7.86
N GLU A 145 4.78 18.95 -8.35
CA GLU A 145 3.74 19.12 -9.38
C GLU A 145 2.40 19.58 -8.78
N LEU A 146 1.95 18.93 -7.70
CA LEU A 146 0.71 19.23 -6.98
C LEU A 146 0.96 20.16 -5.78
N ARG A 147 1.74 21.23 -6.01
CA ARG A 147 2.35 22.12 -4.99
C ARG A 147 1.38 22.91 -4.07
N ASP A 148 0.07 22.77 -4.23
CA ASP A 148 -0.94 23.57 -3.53
C ASP A 148 -1.60 22.79 -2.37
N TYR A 149 -1.89 23.47 -1.25
CA TYR A 149 -2.57 22.86 -0.09
C TYR A 149 -3.93 22.24 -0.42
N ARG A 150 -4.60 22.65 -1.52
CA ARG A 150 -5.82 22.00 -2.03
C ARG A 150 -5.64 20.51 -2.30
N PHE A 151 -4.40 20.08 -2.52
CA PHE A 151 -4.06 18.69 -2.78
C PHE A 151 -3.84 17.88 -1.50
N TYR A 152 -4.01 18.47 -0.33
CA TYR A 152 -4.02 17.80 0.96
C TYR A 152 -5.43 17.73 1.54
N LYS A 153 -5.66 16.76 2.42
CA LYS A 153 -6.86 16.73 3.27
C LYS A 153 -6.78 17.83 4.34
N GLU A 154 -7.87 17.97 5.10
CA GLU A 154 -7.98 18.94 6.20
C GLU A 154 -6.86 18.83 7.25
N ASP A 155 -6.25 17.64 7.40
CA ASP A 155 -5.11 17.42 8.30
C ASP A 155 -3.77 17.95 7.78
N LEU A 156 -3.73 18.48 6.55
CA LEU A 156 -2.56 19.00 5.84
C LEU A 156 -1.39 18.00 5.71
N ALA A 157 -1.67 16.72 5.98
CA ALA A 157 -0.69 15.65 6.06
C ALA A 157 -0.92 14.59 4.98
N HIS A 158 -2.18 14.22 4.74
CA HIS A 158 -2.53 13.20 3.77
C HIS A 158 -2.93 13.82 2.43
N PRO A 159 -2.62 13.18 1.29
CA PRO A 159 -3.09 13.62 -0.01
C PRO A 159 -4.63 13.60 -0.07
N SER A 160 -5.20 14.60 -0.73
CA SER A 160 -6.61 14.66 -1.14
C SER A 160 -6.93 13.55 -2.15
N LYS A 161 -8.22 13.27 -2.37
CA LYS A 161 -8.65 12.34 -3.42
C LYS A 161 -8.13 12.75 -4.79
N GLN A 162 -8.21 14.03 -5.14
CA GLN A 162 -7.70 14.56 -6.41
C GLN A 162 -6.21 14.25 -6.60
N ALA A 163 -5.41 14.40 -5.54
CA ALA A 163 -3.99 14.10 -5.58
C ALA A 163 -3.72 12.59 -5.72
N THR A 164 -4.44 11.76 -4.97
CA THR A 164 -4.33 10.30 -5.09
C THR A 164 -4.70 9.82 -6.49
N ASP A 165 -5.79 10.33 -7.08
CA ASP A 165 -6.23 9.99 -8.43
C ASP A 165 -5.18 10.40 -9.48
N TYR A 166 -4.57 11.58 -9.32
CA TYR A 166 -3.51 12.04 -10.22
C TYR A 166 -2.26 11.15 -10.15
N ILE A 167 -1.78 10.85 -8.94
CA ILE A 167 -0.62 9.98 -8.72
C ILE A 167 -0.90 8.56 -9.25
N TRP A 168 -2.11 8.03 -9.03
CA TRP A 168 -2.52 6.73 -9.57
C TRP A 168 -2.52 6.70 -11.10
N ARG A 169 -2.98 7.78 -11.74
CA ARG A 169 -2.92 7.91 -13.20
C ARG A 169 -1.48 7.88 -13.71
N CYS A 170 -0.59 8.68 -13.12
CA CYS A 170 0.84 8.69 -13.49
C CYS A 170 1.46 7.29 -13.30
N PHE A 171 1.21 6.64 -12.15
CA PHE A 171 1.70 5.29 -11.89
C PHE A 171 1.21 4.28 -12.94
N SER A 172 -0.08 4.31 -13.23
CA SER A 172 -0.73 3.39 -14.18
C SER A 172 -0.24 3.60 -15.61
N GLU A 173 0.04 4.84 -16.00
CA GLU A 173 0.64 5.18 -17.29
C GLU A 173 2.06 4.63 -17.44
N THR A 174 2.85 4.64 -16.35
CA THR A 174 4.24 4.18 -16.32
C THR A 174 4.39 2.66 -16.23
N PHE A 175 3.65 1.99 -15.33
CA PHE A 175 3.92 0.59 -14.97
C PHE A 175 2.93 -0.43 -15.53
N LEU A 176 1.73 0.00 -15.94
CA LEU A 176 0.69 -0.92 -16.38
C LEU A 176 0.59 -0.92 -17.91
N THR A 177 0.34 -2.09 -18.50
CA THR A 177 0.02 -2.19 -19.94
C THR A 177 -1.38 -1.62 -20.21
N ASP A 178 -1.68 -1.29 -21.47
CA ASP A 178 -3.05 -0.85 -21.85
C ASP A 178 -4.13 -1.86 -21.47
N THR A 179 -3.83 -3.15 -21.60
CA THR A 179 -4.73 -4.23 -21.18
C THR A 179 -4.93 -4.22 -19.67
N CYS A 180 -3.88 -4.02 -18.89
CA CYS A 180 -3.98 -3.94 -17.44
C CYS A 180 -4.76 -2.68 -17.00
N ARG A 181 -4.48 -1.52 -17.60
CA ARG A 181 -5.22 -0.27 -17.33
C ARG A 181 -6.71 -0.40 -17.63
N ARG A 182 -7.10 -1.02 -18.75
CA ARG A 182 -8.52 -1.29 -19.08
C ARG A 182 -9.19 -2.15 -18.00
N ARG A 183 -8.52 -3.23 -17.57
CA ARG A 183 -9.02 -4.10 -16.49
C ARG A 183 -9.13 -3.35 -15.16
N CYS A 184 -8.17 -2.50 -14.82
CA CYS A 184 -8.26 -1.63 -13.64
C CYS A 184 -9.52 -0.74 -13.70
N GLY A 185 -9.80 -0.12 -14.86
CA GLY A 185 -11.01 0.69 -15.04
C GLY A 185 -12.32 -0.12 -14.90
N GLU A 186 -12.35 -1.37 -15.38
CA GLU A 186 -13.49 -2.28 -15.20
C GLU A 186 -13.69 -2.60 -13.71
N ILE A 187 -12.61 -2.91 -12.98
CA ILE A 187 -12.64 -3.16 -11.53
C ILE A 187 -13.08 -1.90 -10.77
N GLU A 188 -12.57 -0.72 -11.11
CA GLU A 188 -12.97 0.56 -10.51
C GLU A 188 -14.46 0.84 -10.73
N SER A 189 -15.00 0.52 -11.91
CA SER A 189 -16.43 0.63 -12.19
C SER A 189 -17.26 -0.31 -11.29
N VAL A 190 -16.80 -1.54 -11.08
CA VAL A 190 -17.46 -2.50 -10.18
C VAL A 190 -17.40 -2.01 -8.73
N LEU A 191 -16.23 -1.59 -8.25
CA LEU A 191 -16.06 -1.05 -6.90
C LEU A 191 -16.96 0.17 -6.65
N ALA A 192 -17.01 1.10 -7.62
CA ALA A 192 -17.90 2.25 -7.53
C ALA A 192 -19.38 1.83 -7.42
N ALA A 193 -19.80 0.84 -8.21
CA ALA A 193 -21.16 0.30 -8.14
C ALA A 193 -21.45 -0.39 -6.80
N LEU A 194 -20.50 -1.15 -6.24
CA LEU A 194 -20.62 -1.81 -4.94
C LEU A 194 -20.73 -0.80 -3.78
N THR A 195 -20.11 0.37 -3.88
CA THR A 195 -20.25 1.43 -2.86
C THR A 195 -21.61 2.14 -2.88
N HIS A 196 -22.43 1.92 -3.91
CA HIS A 196 -23.72 2.59 -4.04
C HIS A 196 -24.73 2.07 -2.99
N ARG A 197 -25.25 2.98 -2.16
CA ARG A 197 -26.27 2.65 -1.16
C ARG A 197 -27.68 2.77 -1.79
N PRO A 198 -28.46 1.68 -1.90
CA PRO A 198 -29.79 1.75 -2.48
C PRO A 198 -30.77 2.47 -1.55
N HIS A 199 -31.64 3.29 -2.13
CA HIS A 199 -32.77 3.88 -1.41
C HIS A 199 -33.94 2.89 -1.24
N HIS A 200 -34.10 1.95 -2.18
CA HIS A 200 -35.18 0.94 -2.17
C HIS A 200 -34.64 -0.46 -2.55
N PRO A 201 -34.06 -1.20 -1.59
CA PRO A 201 -33.40 -2.49 -1.87
C PRO A 201 -34.38 -3.59 -2.33
N ASP A 202 -35.66 -3.50 -1.97
CA ASP A 202 -36.66 -4.52 -2.33
C ASP A 202 -37.20 -4.40 -3.77
N THR A 203 -36.68 -3.45 -4.56
CA THR A 203 -37.17 -3.20 -5.91
C THR A 203 -36.57 -4.16 -6.95
N LYS A 204 -37.36 -4.50 -7.98
CA LYS A 204 -36.86 -5.26 -9.14
C LYS A 204 -35.67 -4.58 -9.82
N SER A 205 -35.66 -3.25 -9.87
CA SER A 205 -34.54 -2.46 -10.40
C SER A 205 -33.25 -2.68 -9.63
N TYR A 206 -33.32 -2.85 -8.30
CA TYR A 206 -32.12 -3.12 -7.51
C TYR A 206 -31.62 -4.55 -7.67
N GLN A 207 -32.53 -5.54 -7.81
CA GLN A 207 -32.12 -6.91 -8.13
C GLN A 207 -31.42 -6.98 -9.50
N LEU A 208 -31.97 -6.32 -10.53
CA LEU A 208 -31.33 -6.20 -11.84
C LEU A 208 -29.96 -5.51 -11.76
N PHE A 209 -29.80 -4.50 -10.91
CA PHE A 209 -28.52 -3.84 -10.68
C PHE A 209 -27.49 -4.80 -10.06
N LYS A 210 -27.88 -5.63 -9.08
CA LYS A 210 -26.99 -6.66 -8.51
C LYS A 210 -26.61 -7.72 -9.53
N GLU A 211 -27.54 -8.16 -10.37
CA GLU A 211 -27.27 -9.08 -11.49
C GLU A 211 -26.24 -8.49 -12.46
N GLN A 212 -26.36 -7.22 -12.84
CA GLN A 212 -25.38 -6.54 -13.70
C GLN A 212 -23.99 -6.45 -13.06
N ILE A 213 -23.89 -6.24 -11.74
CA ILE A 213 -22.61 -6.27 -11.03
C ILE A 213 -22.04 -7.69 -11.06
N ALA A 214 -22.86 -8.71 -10.78
CA ALA A 214 -22.46 -10.11 -10.80
C ALA A 214 -21.92 -10.54 -12.18
N GLU A 215 -22.60 -10.11 -13.27
CA GLU A 215 -22.15 -10.36 -14.64
C GLU A 215 -20.77 -9.74 -14.92
N LYS A 216 -20.55 -8.50 -14.48
CA LYS A 216 -19.23 -7.84 -14.61
C LYS A 216 -18.14 -8.57 -13.83
N ILE A 217 -18.43 -8.98 -12.59
CA ILE A 217 -17.51 -9.78 -11.77
C ILE A 217 -17.20 -11.12 -12.44
N GLY A 218 -18.21 -11.79 -13.00
CA GLY A 218 -18.05 -13.04 -13.75
C GLY A 218 -17.19 -12.86 -15.00
N SER A 219 -17.37 -11.76 -15.74
CA SER A 219 -16.53 -11.41 -16.89
C SER A 219 -15.08 -11.14 -16.50
N LEU A 220 -14.82 -10.45 -15.38
CA LEU A 220 -13.46 -10.24 -14.88
C LEU A 220 -12.81 -11.56 -14.43
N THR A 221 -13.58 -12.42 -13.77
CA THR A 221 -13.12 -13.74 -13.31
C THR A 221 -12.71 -14.63 -14.48
N SER A 222 -13.47 -14.62 -15.59
CA SER A 222 -13.13 -15.39 -16.80
C SER A 222 -11.86 -14.88 -17.52
N GLN A 223 -11.42 -13.67 -17.22
CA GLN A 223 -10.14 -13.11 -17.65
C GLN A 223 -8.96 -13.46 -16.73
N SER A 224 -9.14 -14.45 -15.84
CA SER A 224 -8.16 -14.93 -14.86
C SER A 224 -7.78 -13.92 -13.78
N LEU A 225 -8.69 -13.01 -13.42
CA LEU A 225 -8.53 -12.12 -12.27
C LEU A 225 -9.12 -12.76 -11.00
N ASP A 226 -8.40 -12.69 -9.89
CA ASP A 226 -8.94 -13.05 -8.57
C ASP A 226 -9.97 -11.99 -8.12
N CYS A 227 -11.23 -12.27 -8.38
CA CYS A 227 -12.35 -11.41 -8.02
C CYS A 227 -13.06 -11.86 -6.73
N ALA A 228 -12.51 -12.81 -5.97
CA ALA A 228 -13.11 -13.28 -4.72
C ALA A 228 -13.40 -12.14 -3.72
N PRO A 229 -12.55 -11.09 -3.60
CA PRO A 229 -12.88 -9.92 -2.78
C PRO A 229 -14.13 -9.17 -3.26
N LEU A 230 -14.28 -8.98 -4.57
CA LEU A 230 -15.43 -8.27 -5.16
C LEU A 230 -16.72 -9.08 -4.95
N GLN A 231 -16.64 -10.39 -5.13
CA GLN A 231 -17.79 -11.28 -4.89
C GLN A 231 -18.25 -11.19 -3.44
N LYS A 232 -17.30 -11.20 -2.49
CA LYS A 232 -17.61 -11.09 -1.06
C LYS A 232 -18.28 -9.76 -0.70
N GLU A 233 -17.94 -8.66 -1.39
CA GLU A 233 -18.63 -7.38 -1.20
C GLU A 233 -20.02 -7.37 -1.82
N LEU A 234 -20.19 -7.95 -3.02
CA LEU A 234 -21.49 -8.14 -3.64
C LEU A 234 -22.45 -8.94 -2.75
N ASP A 235 -21.97 -10.01 -2.14
CA ASP A 235 -22.76 -10.87 -1.24
C ASP A 235 -23.20 -10.16 0.06
N GLN A 236 -22.55 -9.03 0.40
CA GLN A 236 -22.90 -8.21 1.56
C GLN A 236 -23.88 -7.07 1.23
N LEU A 237 -24.23 -6.89 -0.06
CA LEU A 237 -25.26 -5.93 -0.44
C LEU A 237 -26.65 -6.40 0.06
N PRO A 238 -27.53 -5.45 0.44
CA PRO A 238 -28.87 -5.75 0.94
C PRO A 238 -29.78 -6.44 -0.10
#